data_AF-A0AAE1PRI2-F1
#
_entry.id   AF-A0AAE1PRI2-F1
#
_cell.length_a   1.000
_cell.length_b   1.000
_cell.length_c   1.000
_cell.angle_alpha   90.00
_cell.angle_beta   90.00
_cell.angle_gamma   90.00
#
_symmetry.space_group_name_H-M   'P 1'
#
loop_
_entity.id
_entity.type
_entity.pdbx_description
1 polymer ?
#
loop_
_entity_poly.entity_id
_entity_poly.type
_entity_poly.pdbx_seq_one_letter_code
_entity_poly.pdbx_strand_id
1 'polypeptide(L)'
;MVRVNIQRTKYKQITSCFQFDSSYPKSRALIELKSRHVSDRLLQGLTKLAEGEAEKVLGKPQVLPVLRFVQTFLDDNPLCCCSEEIANVRKKLKPQTDSIKLRQKNSSVLVKVGDADYYLKYNLTIPQDYPDTCIRIEERACNYPPVFRRWFRAQSEEIARRCVQPPAKLNPQKDHPLCARPLTRTRS
;
A
#
# COMPACT_ATOMS: atom_id res chain seq x y z
N MET A 1 -25.13 -18.39 3.78
CA MET A 1 -23.87 -17.64 3.49
C MET A 1 -24.19 -16.16 3.53
N VAL A 2 -23.41 -15.36 4.26
CA VAL A 2 -23.54 -13.90 4.27
C VAL A 2 -22.29 -13.30 3.64
N ARG A 3 -22.47 -12.43 2.66
CA ARG A 3 -21.38 -11.73 1.97
C ARG A 3 -21.56 -10.23 2.15
N VAL A 4 -20.52 -9.57 2.64
CA VAL A 4 -20.53 -8.12 2.88
C VAL A 4 -19.32 -7.52 2.21
N ASN A 5 -19.53 -6.43 1.46
CA ASN A 5 -18.44 -5.66 0.88
C ASN A 5 -18.19 -4.41 1.75
N ILE A 6 -16.99 -4.32 2.33
CA ILE A 6 -16.54 -3.16 3.10
C ILE A 6 -15.70 -2.31 2.17
N GLN A 7 -16.18 -1.11 1.84
CA GLN A 7 -15.47 -0.16 0.98
C GLN A 7 -15.19 1.14 1.75
N ARG A 8 -13.92 1.46 1.94
CA ARG A 8 -13.47 2.75 2.51
C ARG A 8 -13.02 3.72 1.42
N THR A 9 -12.18 3.24 0.53
CA THR A 9 -11.77 3.94 -0.70
C THR A 9 -11.78 2.95 -1.85
N LYS A 10 -11.55 3.42 -3.07
CA LYS A 10 -11.44 2.58 -4.27
C LYS A 10 -10.42 1.44 -4.12
N TYR A 11 -9.33 1.69 -3.39
CA TYR A 11 -8.23 0.75 -3.17
C TYR A 11 -8.23 0.09 -1.79
N LYS A 12 -9.14 0.50 -0.90
CA LYS A 12 -9.35 -0.11 0.42
C LYS A 12 -10.75 -0.73 0.46
N GLN A 13 -10.87 -1.85 -0.24
CA GLN A 13 -12.08 -2.65 -0.30
C GLN A 13 -11.80 -4.10 0.10
N ILE A 14 -12.60 -4.65 0.99
CA ILE A 14 -12.53 -6.04 1.44
C ILE A 14 -13.93 -6.64 1.35
N THR A 15 -14.04 -7.76 0.66
CA THR A 15 -15.22 -8.62 0.70
C THR A 15 -15.04 -9.64 1.81
N SER A 16 -15.94 -9.61 2.79
CA SER A 16 -16.01 -10.58 3.89
C SER A 16 -17.12 -11.59 3.60
N CYS A 17 -16.78 -12.87 3.57
CA CYS A 17 -17.69 -13.98 3.42
C CYS A 17 -17.79 -14.75 4.74
N PHE A 18 -19.01 -14.94 5.23
CA PHE A 18 -19.32 -15.68 6.44
C PHE A 18 -20.13 -16.94 6.07
N GLN A 19 -19.63 -18.07 6.54
CA GLN A 19 -20.34 -19.35 6.49
C GLN A 19 -20.66 -19.80 7.92
N PHE A 20 -21.84 -20.37 8.09
CA PHE A 20 -22.36 -20.79 9.39
C PHE A 20 -22.71 -22.28 9.30
N ASP A 21 -22.42 -23.03 10.35
CA ASP A 21 -22.94 -24.37 10.52
C ASP A 21 -24.37 -24.34 11.14
N SER A 22 -24.97 -25.51 11.31
CA SER A 22 -26.30 -25.66 11.91
C SER A 22 -26.37 -25.33 13.40
N SER A 23 -25.23 -25.23 14.08
CA SER A 23 -25.11 -24.95 15.51
C SER A 23 -24.81 -23.48 15.84
N TYR A 24 -24.66 -22.62 14.82
CA TYR A 24 -24.52 -21.18 14.98
C TYR A 24 -25.78 -20.60 15.64
N PRO A 25 -25.65 -19.69 16.64
CA PRO A 25 -24.47 -18.91 17.02
C PRO A 25 -23.59 -19.50 18.13
N LYS A 26 -23.82 -20.75 18.55
CA LYS A 26 -23.00 -21.39 19.61
C LYS A 26 -21.62 -21.80 19.09
N SER A 27 -21.52 -22.11 17.80
CA SER A 27 -20.27 -22.37 17.07
C SER A 27 -19.69 -21.09 16.46
N ARG A 28 -18.43 -21.16 16.04
CA ARG A 28 -17.74 -20.06 15.34
C ARG A 28 -18.20 -19.94 13.89
N ALA A 29 -18.36 -18.71 13.41
CA ALA A 29 -18.53 -18.46 11.98
C ALA A 29 -17.21 -18.68 11.24
N LEU A 30 -17.26 -19.33 10.08
CA LEU A 30 -16.11 -19.45 9.19
C LEU A 30 -16.00 -18.18 8.36
N ILE A 31 -14.86 -17.51 8.45
CA ILE A 31 -14.64 -16.17 7.89
C ILE A 31 -13.61 -16.27 6.76
N GLU A 32 -13.96 -15.74 5.60
CA GLU A 32 -13.05 -15.62 4.46
C GLU A 32 -13.02 -14.16 4.00
N LEU A 33 -11.82 -13.56 3.97
CA LEU A 33 -11.61 -12.19 3.52
C LEU A 33 -10.93 -12.17 2.15
N LYS A 34 -11.50 -11.43 1.20
CA LYS A 34 -10.97 -11.27 -0.16
C LYS A 34 -10.83 -9.79 -0.51
N SER A 35 -9.75 -9.44 -1.20
CA SER A 35 -9.55 -8.10 -1.76
C SER A 35 -8.81 -8.19 -3.08
N ARG A 36 -9.01 -7.20 -3.95
CA ARG A 36 -8.23 -7.03 -5.18
C ARG A 36 -6.94 -6.22 -4.96
N HIS A 37 -6.88 -5.43 -3.88
CA HIS A 37 -5.84 -4.42 -3.68
C HIS A 37 -5.05 -4.62 -2.38
N VAL A 38 -5.58 -5.38 -1.42
CA VAL A 38 -4.87 -5.74 -0.20
C VAL A 38 -4.12 -7.04 -0.42
N SER A 39 -2.90 -7.12 0.08
CA SER A 39 -2.04 -8.30 -0.06
C SER A 39 -2.63 -9.54 0.62
N ASP A 40 -2.44 -10.71 0.00
CA ASP A 40 -2.91 -11.99 0.54
C ASP A 40 -2.34 -12.28 1.93
N ARG A 41 -1.07 -11.91 2.15
CA ARG A 41 -0.43 -12.06 3.46
C ARG A 41 -1.13 -11.25 4.55
N LEU A 42 -1.54 -10.01 4.23
CA LEU A 42 -2.26 -9.17 5.17
C LEU A 42 -3.68 -9.69 5.38
N LEU A 43 -4.35 -10.15 4.32
CA LEU A 43 -5.67 -10.78 4.41
C LEU A 43 -5.65 -12.02 5.29
N GLN A 44 -4.70 -12.93 5.11
CA GLN A 44 -4.54 -14.12 5.95
C GLN A 44 -4.32 -13.76 7.42
N GLY A 45 -3.47 -12.76 7.70
CA GLY A 45 -3.27 -12.25 9.06
C GLY A 45 -4.55 -11.66 9.66
N LEU A 46 -5.28 -10.89 8.87
CA LEU A 46 -6.54 -10.27 9.29
C LEU A 46 -7.64 -11.30 9.52
N THR A 47 -7.73 -12.35 8.70
CA THR A 47 -8.68 -13.46 8.89
C THR A 47 -8.45 -14.14 10.23
N LYS A 48 -7.20 -14.45 10.58
CA LYS A 48 -6.88 -15.06 11.88
C LYS A 48 -7.27 -14.18 13.07
N LEU A 49 -7.07 -12.87 12.94
CA LEU A 49 -7.49 -11.91 13.98
C LEU A 49 -9.02 -11.81 14.06
N ALA A 50 -9.71 -11.82 12.92
CA ALA A 50 -11.17 -11.80 12.84
C ALA A 50 -11.80 -13.07 13.44
N GLU A 51 -11.19 -14.25 13.21
CA GLU A 51 -11.60 -15.51 13.85
C GLU A 51 -11.43 -15.44 15.37
N GLY A 52 -10.31 -14.89 15.86
CA GLY A 52 -10.10 -14.68 17.30
C GLY A 52 -11.11 -13.71 17.92
N GLU A 53 -11.57 -12.68 17.20
CA GLU A 53 -12.66 -11.82 17.65
C GLU A 53 -14.02 -12.55 17.66
N ALA A 54 -14.27 -13.43 16.70
CA ALA A 54 -15.49 -14.22 16.66
C ALA A 54 -15.59 -15.20 17.85
N GLU A 55 -14.47 -15.79 18.26
CA GLU A 55 -14.40 -16.70 19.41
C GLU A 55 -14.73 -16.01 20.74
N LYS A 56 -14.48 -14.69 20.87
CA LYS A 56 -14.86 -13.92 22.07
C LYS A 56 -16.37 -13.74 22.21
N VAL A 57 -17.11 -13.88 21.12
CA VAL A 57 -18.55 -13.56 21.02
C VAL A 57 -19.39 -14.82 20.78
N LEU A 58 -18.88 -15.99 21.15
CA LEU A 58 -19.62 -17.26 21.05
C LEU A 58 -20.95 -17.19 21.82
N GLY A 59 -21.99 -17.79 21.23
CA GLY A 59 -23.35 -17.75 21.75
C GLY A 59 -24.13 -16.48 21.37
N LYS A 60 -23.50 -15.48 20.75
CA LYS A 60 -24.14 -14.27 20.21
C LYS A 60 -23.88 -14.14 18.70
N PRO A 61 -24.66 -13.33 17.97
CA PRO A 61 -24.39 -13.06 16.56
C PRO A 61 -23.01 -12.41 16.36
N GLN A 62 -22.10 -13.12 15.66
CA GLN A 62 -20.69 -12.74 15.49
C GLN A 62 -20.43 -11.81 14.31
N VAL A 63 -21.34 -11.77 13.31
CA VAL A 63 -21.13 -11.07 12.04
C VAL A 63 -20.84 -9.57 12.22
N LEU A 64 -21.69 -8.85 12.96
CA LEU A 64 -21.52 -7.40 13.16
C LEU A 64 -20.27 -7.03 13.97
N PRO A 65 -19.96 -7.70 15.10
CA PRO A 65 -18.70 -7.48 15.82
C PRO A 65 -17.47 -7.63 14.92
N VAL A 66 -17.41 -8.70 14.12
CA VAL A 66 -16.30 -8.98 13.22
C VAL A 66 -16.21 -7.94 12.10
N LEU A 67 -17.34 -7.58 11.49
CA LEU A 67 -17.36 -6.54 10.45
C LEU A 67 -16.87 -5.19 10.99
N ARG A 68 -17.30 -4.82 12.20
CA ARG A 68 -16.83 -3.61 12.87
C ARG A 68 -15.32 -3.68 13.14
N PHE A 69 -14.82 -4.82 13.61
CA PHE A 69 -13.39 -5.02 13.81
C PHE A 69 -12.59 -4.83 12.51
N VAL A 70 -13.01 -5.48 11.42
CA VAL A 70 -12.35 -5.34 10.11
C VAL A 70 -12.39 -3.90 9.61
N GLN A 71 -13.52 -3.22 9.80
CA GLN A 71 -13.68 -1.81 9.44
C GLN A 71 -12.74 -0.90 10.23
N THR A 72 -12.70 -1.03 11.56
CA THR A 72 -11.78 -0.28 12.43
C THR A 72 -10.32 -0.56 12.09
N PHE A 73 -9.98 -1.82 11.82
CA PHE A 73 -8.63 -2.21 11.42
C PHE A 73 -8.17 -1.50 10.14
N LEU A 74 -9.06 -1.37 9.15
CA LEU A 74 -8.76 -0.65 7.91
C LEU A 74 -8.52 0.85 8.15
N ASP A 75 -9.27 1.45 9.08
CA ASP A 75 -9.15 2.87 9.44
C ASP A 75 -7.85 3.14 10.20
N ASP A 76 -7.48 2.26 11.14
CA ASP A 76 -6.24 2.36 11.92
C ASP A 76 -4.98 2.07 11.11
N ASN A 77 -5.11 1.34 10.00
CA ASN A 77 -3.99 0.89 9.16
C ASN A 77 -4.07 1.44 7.73
N PRO A 78 -3.92 2.75 7.53
CA PRO A 78 -4.05 3.35 6.20
C PRO A 78 -2.94 2.91 5.22
N LEU A 79 -1.83 2.35 5.73
CA LEU A 79 -0.71 1.83 4.95
C LEU A 79 -0.95 0.41 4.39
N CYS A 80 -2.13 -0.18 4.61
CA CYS A 80 -2.45 -1.54 4.17
C CYS A 80 -2.34 -1.72 2.64
N CYS A 81 -2.69 -0.69 1.86
CA CYS A 81 -2.66 -0.69 0.40
C CYS A 81 -1.25 -0.81 -0.18
N CYS A 82 -0.23 -0.24 0.47
CA CYS A 82 1.16 -0.27 0.03
C CYS A 82 2.03 -1.22 0.87
N SER A 83 1.40 -2.18 1.57
CA SER A 83 2.10 -3.09 2.49
C SER A 83 3.21 -3.91 1.81
N GLU A 84 2.97 -4.38 0.58
CA GLU A 84 3.96 -5.11 -0.22
C GLU A 84 5.09 -4.22 -0.70
N GLU A 85 4.78 -3.00 -1.16
CA GLU A 85 5.78 -2.01 -1.59
C GLU A 85 6.74 -1.69 -0.44
N ILE A 86 6.19 -1.44 0.75
CA ILE A 86 6.99 -1.20 1.97
C ILE A 86 7.88 -2.41 2.29
N ALA A 87 7.34 -3.63 2.17
CA ALA A 87 8.12 -4.84 2.39
C ALA A 87 9.26 -4.98 1.36
N ASN A 88 9.01 -4.64 0.10
CA ASN A 88 10.01 -4.65 -0.96
C ASN A 88 11.09 -3.57 -0.76
N VAL A 89 10.71 -2.37 -0.31
CA VAL A 89 11.66 -1.33 0.08
C VAL A 89 12.54 -1.84 1.21
N ARG A 90 11.95 -2.43 2.26
CA ARG A 90 12.71 -2.95 3.40
C ARG A 90 13.75 -4.01 2.99
N LYS A 91 13.46 -4.84 1.98
CA LYS A 91 14.42 -5.83 1.44
C LYS A 91 15.62 -5.19 0.72
N LYS A 92 15.44 -4.00 0.14
CA LYS A 92 16.49 -3.28 -0.60
C LYS A 92 17.42 -2.46 0.30
N LEU A 93 16.99 -2.19 1.54
CA LEU A 93 17.75 -1.39 2.50
C LEU A 93 18.89 -2.21 3.13
N LYS A 94 20.03 -1.57 3.35
CA LYS A 94 21.15 -2.18 4.07
C LYS A 94 20.84 -2.19 5.57
N PRO A 95 20.73 -3.35 6.23
CA PRO A 95 20.26 -3.42 7.62
C PRO A 95 21.18 -2.76 8.65
N GLN A 96 22.45 -2.53 8.31
CA GLN A 96 23.45 -1.93 9.20
C GLN A 96 23.39 -0.39 9.21
N THR A 97 23.05 0.24 8.09
CA THR A 97 23.12 1.70 7.91
C THR A 97 21.75 2.34 7.75
N ASP A 98 20.82 1.62 7.14
CA ASP A 98 19.53 2.14 6.75
C ASP A 98 18.45 1.75 7.75
N SER A 99 17.41 2.59 7.88
CA SER A 99 16.26 2.27 8.71
C SER A 99 14.96 2.78 8.12
N ILE A 100 13.91 1.99 8.30
CA ILE A 100 12.54 2.32 7.90
C ILE A 100 11.62 2.24 9.12
N LYS A 101 10.96 3.35 9.46
CA LYS A 101 9.98 3.42 10.55
C LYS A 101 8.60 3.74 9.98
N LEU A 102 7.62 2.91 10.29
CA LEU A 102 6.23 3.07 9.86
C LEU A 102 5.44 3.83 10.92
N ARG A 103 4.69 4.85 10.52
CA ARG A 103 3.76 5.60 11.37
C ARG A 103 2.35 5.44 10.79
N GLN A 104 1.70 4.34 11.15
CA GLN A 104 0.39 3.96 10.62
C GLN A 104 -0.66 5.06 10.84
N LYS A 105 -0.77 5.62 12.05
CA LYS A 105 -1.75 6.69 12.35
C LYS A 105 -1.60 7.95 11.50
N ASN A 106 -0.37 8.28 11.08
CA ASN A 106 -0.10 9.49 10.29
C ASN A 106 0.00 9.19 8.79
N SER A 107 -0.28 7.95 8.37
CA SER A 107 -0.05 7.48 7.00
C SER A 107 1.35 7.83 6.48
N SER A 108 2.37 7.73 7.34
CA SER A 108 3.73 8.18 7.01
C SER A 108 4.79 7.10 7.18
N VAL A 109 5.79 7.13 6.30
CA VAL A 109 6.93 6.22 6.28
C VAL A 109 8.20 7.05 6.38
N LEU A 110 8.91 6.90 7.48
CA LEU A 110 10.18 7.56 7.71
C LEU A 110 11.30 6.66 7.22
N VAL A 111 12.04 7.12 6.21
CA VAL A 111 13.18 6.40 5.64
C VAL A 111 14.45 7.18 5.99
N LYS A 112 15.42 6.48 6.56
CA LYS A 112 16.79 6.98 6.76
C LYS A 112 17.72 6.06 5.96
N VAL A 113 18.49 6.64 5.07
CA VAL A 113 19.54 5.96 4.31
C VAL A 113 20.88 6.55 4.74
N GLY A 114 21.84 5.69 5.00
CA GLY A 114 23.20 6.07 5.40
C GLY A 114 24.22 5.45 4.46
N ASP A 115 25.22 6.24 4.08
CA ASP A 115 26.38 5.78 3.33
C ASP A 115 27.65 6.45 3.87
N ALA A 116 28.48 5.67 4.57
CA ALA A 116 29.62 6.14 5.35
C ALA A 116 29.23 7.33 6.27
N ASP A 117 29.86 8.49 6.10
CA ASP A 117 29.59 9.70 6.89
C ASP A 117 28.36 10.47 6.42
N TYR A 118 27.75 10.10 5.28
CA TYR A 118 26.59 10.78 4.73
C TYR A 118 25.29 10.09 5.11
N TYR A 119 24.26 10.88 5.37
CA TYR A 119 22.91 10.40 5.68
C TYR A 119 21.84 11.27 5.04
N LEU A 120 20.74 10.61 4.70
CA LEU A 120 19.55 11.22 4.14
C LEU A 120 18.32 10.69 4.88
N LYS A 121 17.46 11.59 5.33
CA LYS A 121 16.26 11.25 6.09
C LYS A 121 15.04 11.91 5.45
N TYR A 122 14.16 11.09 4.89
CA TYR A 122 12.89 11.50 4.30
C TYR A 122 11.70 11.00 5.10
N ASN A 123 10.65 11.81 5.15
CA ASN A 123 9.32 11.43 5.59
C ASN A 123 8.42 11.39 4.35
N LEU A 124 7.94 10.19 4.02
CA LEU A 124 7.00 9.95 2.94
C LEU A 124 5.59 9.94 3.53
N THR A 125 4.71 10.82 3.08
CA THR A 125 3.30 10.83 3.48
C THR A 125 2.45 10.28 2.35
N ILE A 126 1.71 9.21 2.64
CA ILE A 126 0.87 8.50 1.68
C ILE A 126 -0.55 9.07 1.77
N PRO A 127 -1.11 9.58 0.66
CA PRO A 127 -2.46 10.12 0.64
C PRO A 127 -3.50 9.00 0.78
N GLN A 128 -4.71 9.37 1.20
CA GLN A 128 -5.80 8.42 1.38
C GLN A 128 -6.22 7.73 0.07
N ASP A 129 -6.14 8.46 -1.05
CA ASP A 129 -6.54 8.00 -2.38
C ASP A 129 -5.40 7.37 -3.19
N TYR A 130 -4.29 7.01 -2.53
CA TYR A 130 -3.21 6.27 -3.19
C TYR A 130 -3.75 4.96 -3.83
N PRO A 131 -3.33 4.60 -5.06
CA PRO A 131 -2.31 5.24 -5.90
C PRO A 131 -2.81 6.35 -6.86
N ASP A 132 -4.07 6.79 -6.81
CA ASP A 132 -4.56 7.86 -7.71
C ASP A 132 -3.91 9.22 -7.40
N THR A 133 -3.47 9.43 -6.15
CA THR A 133 -2.72 10.62 -5.73
C THR A 133 -1.28 10.27 -5.36
N CYS A 134 -0.36 11.13 -5.79
CA CYS A 134 1.08 10.99 -5.56
C CYS A 134 1.45 11.13 -4.07
N ILE A 135 2.48 10.40 -3.64
CA ILE A 135 3.05 10.52 -2.29
C ILE A 135 3.74 11.89 -2.10
N ARG A 136 3.65 12.44 -0.89
CA ARG A 136 4.37 13.66 -0.52
C ARG A 136 5.70 13.31 0.12
N ILE A 137 6.79 13.89 -0.36
CA ILE A 137 8.15 13.64 0.13
C ILE A 137 8.63 14.87 0.88
N GLU A 138 8.94 14.72 2.17
CA GLU A 138 9.47 15.78 3.02
C GLU A 138 10.86 15.42 3.50
N GLU A 139 11.81 16.33 3.34
CA GLU A 139 13.14 16.17 3.90
C GLU A 139 13.15 16.54 5.39
N ARG A 140 13.69 15.64 6.21
CA ARG A 140 13.82 15.83 7.65
C ARG A 140 15.25 16.15 8.07
N ALA A 141 16.23 15.51 7.46
CA ALA A 141 17.63 15.79 7.71
C ALA A 141 18.49 15.27 6.54
N CYS A 142 19.53 16.02 6.19
CA CYS A 142 20.44 15.69 5.10
C CYS A 142 21.77 16.40 5.36
N ASN A 143 22.89 15.66 5.30
CA ASN A 143 24.23 16.25 5.43
C ASN A 143 25.02 16.22 4.11
N TYR A 144 24.36 15.91 2.99
CA TYR A 144 24.96 16.03 1.67
C TYR A 144 25.16 17.50 1.29
N PRO A 145 26.13 17.80 0.40
CA PRO A 145 26.29 19.14 -0.15
C PRO A 145 24.99 19.69 -0.78
N PRO A 146 24.75 21.02 -0.74
CA PRO A 146 23.49 21.62 -1.16
C PRO A 146 23.06 21.31 -2.61
N VAL A 147 24.03 21.04 -3.50
CA VAL A 147 23.74 20.65 -4.89
C VAL A 147 23.10 19.26 -4.94
N PHE A 148 23.70 18.27 -4.26
CA PHE A 148 23.16 16.91 -4.20
C PHE A 148 21.83 16.85 -3.45
N ARG A 149 21.70 17.60 -2.35
CA ARG A 149 20.44 17.70 -1.61
C ARG A 149 19.27 18.14 -2.49
N ARG A 150 19.47 19.23 -3.27
CA ARG A 150 18.48 19.72 -4.24
C ARG A 150 18.18 18.69 -5.32
N TRP A 151 19.22 18.05 -5.85
CA TRP A 151 19.08 17.02 -6.87
C TRP A 151 18.29 15.80 -6.37
N PHE A 152 18.62 15.25 -5.21
CA PHE A 152 17.90 14.11 -4.63
C PHE A 152 16.43 14.43 -4.39
N ARG A 153 16.14 15.62 -3.85
CA ARG A 153 14.75 16.04 -3.61
C ARG A 153 13.96 16.15 -4.91
N ALA A 154 14.49 16.89 -5.89
CA ALA A 154 13.84 17.08 -7.18
C ALA A 154 13.64 15.75 -7.92
N GLN A 155 14.64 14.88 -7.89
CA GLN A 155 14.55 13.56 -8.50
C GLN A 155 13.51 12.68 -7.81
N SER A 156 13.43 12.72 -6.48
CA SER A 156 12.45 11.94 -5.72
C SER A 156 11.02 12.41 -6.01
N GLU A 157 10.81 13.73 -6.05
CA GLU A 157 9.51 14.34 -6.38
C GLU A 157 9.08 13.99 -7.82
N GLU A 158 10.00 14.02 -8.79
CA GLU A 158 9.69 13.66 -10.17
C GLU A 158 9.42 12.16 -10.34
N ILE A 159 10.15 11.28 -9.63
CA ILE A 159 9.84 9.83 -9.62
C ILE A 159 8.43 9.60 -9.07
N ALA A 160 8.11 10.23 -7.93
CA ALA A 160 6.78 10.09 -7.33
C ALA A 160 5.68 10.60 -8.27
N ARG A 161 5.89 11.75 -8.93
CA ARG A 161 4.97 12.30 -9.93
C ARG A 161 4.74 11.32 -11.08
N ARG A 162 5.80 10.69 -11.60
CA ARG A 162 5.73 9.72 -12.71
C ARG A 162 4.97 8.44 -12.38
N CYS A 163 4.84 8.08 -11.11
CA CYS A 163 4.03 6.94 -10.69
C CYS A 163 2.52 7.16 -10.89
N VAL A 164 2.09 8.43 -11.01
CA VAL A 164 0.66 8.80 -11.11
C VAL A 164 0.35 9.52 -12.42
N GLN A 165 1.24 10.41 -12.85
CA GLN A 165 1.07 11.22 -14.05
C GLN A 165 2.06 10.81 -15.13
N PRO A 166 1.68 10.91 -16.42
CA PRO A 166 2.61 10.69 -17.51
C PRO A 166 3.82 11.65 -17.45
N PRO A 167 4.96 11.29 -18.07
CA PRO A 167 6.14 12.14 -18.11
C PRO A 167 5.80 13.51 -18.71
N ALA A 168 6.20 14.60 -18.04
CA ALA A 168 5.91 15.96 -18.48
C ALA A 168 6.60 16.34 -19.80
N LYS A 169 7.65 15.59 -20.19
CA LYS A 169 8.31 15.73 -21.49
C LYS A 169 8.00 14.48 -22.32
N LEU A 170 7.19 14.63 -23.36
CA LEU A 170 7.18 13.70 -24.48
C LEU A 170 8.58 13.71 -25.08
N ASN A 171 9.16 12.53 -25.30
CA ASN A 171 10.45 12.44 -25.99
C ASN A 171 10.25 12.97 -27.42
N PRO A 172 10.89 14.09 -27.82
CA PRO A 172 10.73 14.61 -29.18
C PRO A 172 11.23 13.63 -30.27
N GLN A 173 12.01 12.62 -29.86
CA GLN A 173 12.53 11.57 -30.75
C GLN A 173 11.56 10.42 -31.03
N LYS A 174 10.53 10.17 -30.19
CA LYS A 174 9.55 9.09 -30.43
C LYS A 174 8.31 9.56 -31.18
N ASP A 175 7.98 10.85 -31.08
CA ASP A 175 6.79 11.45 -31.69
C ASP A 175 7.14 12.45 -32.81
N HIS A 176 8.23 12.20 -33.55
CA HIS A 176 8.39 12.88 -34.84
C HIS A 176 7.39 12.23 -35.83
N PRO A 177 6.56 13.00 -36.55
CA PRO A 177 5.58 12.46 -37.53
C PRO A 177 6.20 11.66 -38.70
N LEU A 178 7.53 11.48 -38.70
CA LEU A 178 8.30 10.74 -39.69
C LEU A 178 8.88 9.41 -39.14
N CYS A 179 8.68 9.07 -37.85
CA CYS A 179 9.00 7.73 -37.37
C CYS A 179 7.93 6.75 -37.86
N ALA A 180 8.13 6.25 -39.08
CA ALA A 180 7.27 5.26 -39.72
C ALA A 180 7.09 4.03 -38.80
N ARG A 181 5.82 3.68 -38.52
CA ARG A 181 5.48 2.38 -37.98
C ARG A 181 5.98 1.33 -38.98
N PRO A 182 6.74 0.30 -38.56
CA PRO A 182 7.12 -0.77 -39.48
C PRO A 182 5.84 -1.45 -39.96
N LEU A 183 5.52 -1.27 -41.25
CA LEU A 183 4.44 -1.98 -41.91
C LEU A 183 4.73 -3.47 -41.78
N THR A 184 3.90 -4.19 -41.04
CA THR A 184 3.96 -5.64 -40.94
C THR A 184 3.76 -6.21 -42.34
N ARG A 185 4.86 -6.71 -42.91
CA ARG A 185 4.88 -7.42 -44.18
C ARG A 185 4.14 -8.74 -43.99
N THR A 186 2.86 -8.76 -44.33
CA THR A 186 2.11 -10.01 -44.56
C THR A 186 2.86 -10.80 -45.63
N ARG A 187 3.43 -11.95 -45.26
CA ARG A 187 3.81 -12.98 -46.22
C ARG A 187 2.77 -14.09 -46.14
N SER A 188 2.01 -14.19 -47.23
CA SER A 188 1.32 -15.39 -47.70
C SER A 188 2.27 -16.57 -47.85
#